data_AF-A0A5J4NP16-F1
#
_entry.id   AF-A0A5J4NP16-F1
#
_cell.length_a   1.000
_cell.length_b   1.000
_cell.length_c   1.000
_cell.angle_alpha   90.00
_cell.angle_beta   90.00
_cell.angle_gamma   90.00
#
_symmetry.space_group_name_H-M   'P 1'
#
loop_
_entity.id
_entity.type
_entity.pdbx_description
1 polymer ?
#
loop_
_entity_poly.entity_id
_entity_poly.type
_entity_poly.pdbx_seq_one_letter_code
_entity_poly.pdbx_strand_id
1 'polypeptide(L)'
;MIRLRQLVEETYVNAANKPVVLLGHSLGSLYTLAFFATVPDTWKQKYIKAFLSVSGPLGGSVKALKIEASGDNFGIYIRSPVSFRPVQRSLPSTAFLLPDPRLWPPSEPLIITPTVNYSAHDYEKFFQDINFAVGYELMRNTKSSVDGLISPTGVNEIYCIHGSNLPTTYHMIYSEPTFYRSGFPDQYPTLVPGNGDGTVHMRSLELCRFWAGAKHVVLDGAEHLQIVGDPRLIDLVRQIIGARSHD
;
A
#
# COMPACT_ATOMS: atom_id res chain seq x y z
N MET A 1 -4.83 10.78 -15.38
CA MET A 1 -4.09 9.85 -16.26
C MET A 1 -3.54 10.50 -17.53
N ILE A 2 -4.26 11.41 -18.21
CA ILE A 2 -3.78 12.08 -19.45
C ILE A 2 -2.43 12.80 -19.26
N ARG A 3 -2.28 13.61 -18.20
CA ARG A 3 -1.04 14.35 -17.94
C ARG A 3 0.17 13.44 -17.71
N LEU A 4 0.00 12.30 -17.03
CA LEU A 4 1.09 11.34 -16.81
C LEU A 4 1.52 10.68 -18.12
N ARG A 5 0.57 10.31 -18.98
CA ARG A 5 0.86 9.80 -20.32
C ARG A 5 1.69 10.81 -21.13
N GLN A 6 1.26 12.07 -21.16
CA GLN A 6 1.98 13.14 -21.87
C GLN A 6 3.40 13.34 -21.32
N LEU A 7 3.56 13.34 -20.00
CA LEU A 7 4.87 13.44 -19.37
C LEU A 7 5.79 12.28 -19.76
N VAL A 8 5.27 11.05 -19.83
CA VAL A 8 6.06 9.89 -20.28
C VAL A 8 6.47 10.03 -21.74
N GLU A 9 5.55 10.45 -22.62
CA GLU A 9 5.84 10.68 -24.04
C GLU A 9 6.89 11.80 -24.23
N GLU A 10 6.79 12.89 -23.47
CA GLU A 10 7.75 14.00 -23.48
C GLU A 10 9.12 13.54 -22.94
N THR A 11 9.15 12.82 -21.83
CA THR A 11 10.39 12.30 -21.22
C THR A 11 11.10 11.35 -22.17
N TYR A 12 10.35 10.51 -22.90
CA TYR A 12 10.90 9.63 -23.93
C TYR A 12 11.60 10.42 -25.03
N VAL A 13 10.99 11.49 -25.54
CA VAL A 13 11.58 12.36 -26.57
C VAL A 13 12.82 13.07 -26.03
N ASN A 14 12.74 13.64 -24.82
CA ASN A 14 13.86 14.33 -24.17
C ASN A 14 15.04 13.39 -23.90
N ALA A 15 14.78 12.10 -23.68
CA ALA A 15 15.78 11.05 -23.48
C ALA A 15 16.29 10.45 -24.80
N ALA A 16 16.15 11.15 -25.94
CA ALA A 16 16.53 10.69 -27.27
C ALA A 16 15.85 9.38 -27.66
N ASN A 17 14.53 9.33 -27.49
CA ASN A 17 13.67 8.18 -27.79
C ASN A 17 14.01 6.91 -26.97
N LYS A 18 14.41 7.09 -25.71
CA LYS A 18 14.65 5.98 -24.79
C LYS A 18 13.43 5.73 -23.90
N PRO A 19 12.98 4.48 -23.74
CA PRO A 19 11.87 4.13 -22.85
C PRO A 19 12.14 4.53 -21.39
N VAL A 20 11.08 4.92 -20.69
CA VAL A 20 11.08 5.48 -19.33
C VAL A 20 10.94 4.37 -18.29
N VAL A 21 11.62 4.51 -17.15
CA VAL A 21 11.40 3.69 -15.97
C VAL A 21 10.38 4.39 -15.07
N LEU A 22 9.26 3.71 -14.75
CA LEU A 22 8.28 4.21 -13.80
C LEU A 22 8.50 3.57 -12.43
N LEU A 23 8.70 4.40 -11.42
CA LEU A 23 8.81 3.96 -10.02
C LEU A 23 7.58 4.45 -9.26
N GLY A 24 6.80 3.50 -8.74
CA GLY A 24 5.71 3.79 -7.83
C GLY A 24 6.10 3.36 -6.42
N HIS A 25 6.17 4.32 -5.49
CA HIS A 25 6.38 4.06 -4.06
C HIS A 25 5.05 3.99 -3.31
N SER A 26 4.89 3.01 -2.43
CA SER A 26 3.70 2.85 -1.59
C SER A 26 2.40 2.87 -2.43
N LEU A 27 1.43 3.72 -2.09
CA LEU A 27 0.22 3.92 -2.87
C LEU A 27 0.50 4.27 -4.36
N GLY A 28 1.64 4.90 -4.66
CA GLY A 28 2.09 5.18 -6.02
C GLY A 28 2.25 3.93 -6.90
N SER A 29 2.55 2.76 -6.33
CA SER A 29 2.58 1.50 -7.07
C SER A 29 1.20 1.13 -7.60
N LEU A 30 0.15 1.26 -6.78
CA LEU A 30 -1.23 1.02 -7.16
C LEU A 30 -1.74 2.05 -8.18
N TYR A 31 -1.36 3.32 -8.03
CA TYR A 31 -1.65 4.35 -9.05
C TYR A 31 -0.97 4.05 -10.38
N THR A 32 0.23 3.46 -10.36
CA THR A 32 0.94 3.06 -11.59
C THR A 32 0.22 1.90 -12.28
N LEU A 33 -0.30 0.94 -11.51
CA LEU A 33 -1.18 -0.12 -12.05
C LEU A 33 -2.47 0.46 -12.64
N ALA A 34 -3.12 1.39 -11.93
CA ALA A 34 -4.29 2.11 -12.44
C ALA A 34 -3.98 2.79 -13.77
N PHE A 35 -2.83 3.46 -13.88
CA PHE A 35 -2.39 4.11 -15.10
C PHE A 35 -2.18 3.09 -16.24
N PHE A 36 -1.51 1.97 -15.98
CA PHE A 36 -1.30 0.92 -16.99
C PHE A 36 -2.57 0.27 -17.51
N ALA A 37 -3.64 0.23 -16.72
CA ALA A 37 -4.96 -0.22 -17.17
C ALA A 37 -5.63 0.75 -18.16
N THR A 38 -5.21 2.03 -18.18
CA THR A 38 -5.78 3.06 -19.07
C THR A 38 -5.03 3.26 -20.38
N VAL A 39 -3.90 2.58 -20.59
CA VAL A 39 -3.05 2.72 -21.78
C VAL A 39 -2.88 1.38 -22.50
N PRO A 40 -2.87 1.35 -23.84
CA PRO A 40 -2.76 0.10 -24.59
C PRO A 40 -1.36 -0.52 -24.45
N ASP A 41 -1.27 -1.84 -24.60
CA ASP A 41 -0.01 -2.58 -24.47
C ASP A 41 1.06 -2.12 -25.46
N THR A 42 0.67 -1.78 -26.70
CA THR A 42 1.59 -1.23 -27.70
C THR A 42 2.21 0.10 -27.27
N TRP A 43 1.48 0.90 -26.48
CA TRP A 43 2.02 2.14 -25.90
C TRP A 43 3.01 1.81 -24.78
N LYS A 44 2.66 0.89 -23.87
CA LYS A 44 3.55 0.48 -22.77
C LYS A 44 4.85 -0.12 -23.31
N GLN A 45 4.78 -0.99 -24.30
CA GLN A 45 5.93 -1.60 -24.96
C GLN A 45 6.86 -0.59 -25.63
N LYS A 46 6.33 0.53 -26.14
CA LYS A 46 7.11 1.59 -26.76
C LYS A 46 7.77 2.50 -25.72
N TYR A 47 7.01 2.93 -24.72
CA TYR A 47 7.41 4.04 -23.85
C TYR A 47 7.94 3.62 -22.48
N ILE A 48 7.67 2.38 -22.03
CA ILE A 48 8.02 1.92 -20.69
C ILE A 48 9.13 0.87 -20.79
N LYS A 49 10.28 1.18 -20.19
CA LYS A 49 11.38 0.24 -20.01
C LYS A 49 11.04 -0.78 -18.93
N ALA A 50 10.69 -0.27 -17.75
CA ALA A 50 10.48 -1.06 -16.55
C ALA A 50 9.49 -0.37 -15.60
N PHE A 51 8.80 -1.18 -14.79
CA PHE A 51 8.02 -0.74 -13.65
C PHE A 51 8.66 -1.22 -12.35
N LEU A 52 8.93 -0.29 -11.43
CA LEU A 52 9.44 -0.57 -10.09
C LEU A 52 8.33 -0.30 -9.09
N SER A 53 7.75 -1.36 -8.53
CA SER A 53 6.84 -1.30 -7.40
C SER A 53 7.66 -1.33 -6.10
N VAL A 54 7.82 -0.17 -5.45
CA VAL A 54 8.63 -0.02 -4.23
C VAL A 54 7.72 0.11 -3.01
N SER A 55 7.79 -0.86 -2.10
CA SER A 55 6.93 -0.95 -0.91
C SER A 55 5.43 -0.83 -1.22
N GLY A 56 5.00 -1.38 -2.36
CA GLY A 56 3.62 -1.31 -2.82
C GLY A 56 2.68 -2.15 -1.92
N PRO A 57 1.63 -1.56 -1.31
CA PRO A 57 0.64 -2.31 -0.54
C PRO A 57 -0.38 -2.99 -1.47
N LEU A 58 0.10 -3.90 -2.31
CA LEU A 58 -0.68 -4.53 -3.39
C LEU A 58 -1.93 -5.27 -2.89
N GLY A 59 -1.88 -5.80 -1.66
CA GLY A 59 -3.00 -6.44 -0.98
C GLY A 59 -3.65 -5.58 0.12
N GLY A 60 -3.26 -4.31 0.26
CA GLY A 60 -3.66 -3.45 1.37
C GLY A 60 -2.77 -3.59 2.63
N SER A 61 -3.13 -2.89 3.70
CA SER A 61 -2.41 -2.86 4.98
C SER A 61 -3.38 -2.81 6.17
N VAL A 62 -3.08 -3.57 7.22
CA VAL A 62 -3.82 -3.54 8.49
C VAL A 62 -3.76 -2.16 9.15
N LYS A 63 -2.71 -1.37 8.89
CA LYS A 63 -2.62 0.01 9.39
C LYS A 63 -3.78 0.89 8.87
N ALA A 64 -4.31 0.60 7.69
CA ALA A 64 -5.48 1.32 7.18
C ALA A 64 -6.72 1.10 8.06
N LEU A 65 -6.92 -0.12 8.61
CA LEU A 65 -7.99 -0.39 9.58
C LEU A 65 -7.81 0.42 10.87
N LYS A 66 -6.56 0.58 11.35
CA LYS A 66 -6.27 1.43 12.52
C LYS A 66 -6.70 2.86 12.26
N ILE A 67 -6.36 3.39 11.08
CA ILE A 67 -6.70 4.75 10.67
C ILE A 67 -8.23 4.93 10.62
N GLU A 68 -8.94 3.98 10.02
CA GLU A 68 -10.42 4.00 9.96
C GLU A 68 -11.06 3.92 11.35
N ALA A 69 -10.54 3.08 12.25
CA ALA A 69 -11.10 2.87 13.59
C ALA A 69 -10.69 3.98 14.58
N SER A 70 -9.40 4.10 14.87
CA SER A 70 -8.87 4.91 15.99
C SER A 70 -8.08 6.13 15.54
N GLY A 71 -7.93 6.32 14.23
CA GLY A 71 -7.06 7.31 13.65
C GLY A 71 -5.58 6.99 13.83
N ASP A 72 -4.75 7.81 13.20
CA ASP A 72 -3.29 7.74 13.33
C ASP A 72 -2.73 9.16 13.45
N ASN A 73 -1.77 9.38 14.35
CA ASN A 73 -1.08 10.66 14.44
C ASN A 73 0.22 10.68 13.63
N PHE A 74 0.57 9.58 12.94
CA PHE A 74 1.78 9.45 12.11
C PHE A 74 3.07 9.81 12.85
N GLY A 75 3.13 9.60 14.17
CA GLY A 75 4.27 9.98 15.00
C GLY A 75 4.29 11.46 15.42
N ILE A 76 3.25 12.24 15.11
CA ILE A 76 3.09 13.63 15.54
C ILE A 76 2.41 13.67 16.92
N TYR A 77 3.15 13.98 17.97
CA TYR A 77 2.68 13.95 19.37
C TYR A 77 1.89 15.19 19.82
N ILE A 78 1.29 15.94 18.90
CA ILE A 78 0.59 17.20 19.22
C ILE A 78 -0.88 16.95 19.64
N ARG A 79 -1.50 15.88 19.12
CA ARG A 79 -2.89 15.51 19.41
C ARG A 79 -3.09 13.99 19.42
N SER A 80 -4.20 13.53 20.00
CA SER A 80 -4.56 12.11 20.00
C SER A 80 -4.86 11.61 18.57
N PRO A 81 -4.56 10.35 18.24
CA PRO A 81 -4.88 9.77 16.92
C PRO A 81 -6.35 9.95 16.52
N VAL A 82 -7.28 9.78 17.46
CA VAL A 82 -8.73 9.94 17.24
C VAL A 82 -9.09 11.33 16.70
N SER A 83 -8.35 12.37 17.06
CA SER A 83 -8.59 13.74 16.58
C SER A 83 -8.29 13.93 15.08
N PHE A 84 -7.39 13.11 14.50
CA PHE A 84 -7.07 13.12 13.08
C PHE A 84 -8.03 12.27 12.24
N ARG A 85 -8.75 11.34 12.88
CA ARG A 85 -9.66 10.37 12.24
C ARG A 85 -10.66 11.02 11.27
N PRO A 86 -11.33 12.16 11.56
CA PRO A 86 -12.26 12.75 10.61
C PRO A 86 -11.62 13.14 9.27
N VAL A 87 -10.42 13.73 9.31
CA VAL A 87 -9.68 14.07 8.08
C VAL A 87 -9.22 12.81 7.38
N GLN A 88 -8.72 11.81 8.11
CA GLN A 88 -8.24 10.57 7.53
C GLN A 88 -9.35 9.75 6.85
N ARG A 89 -10.52 9.68 7.47
CA ARG A 89 -11.75 9.06 6.90
C ARG A 89 -12.25 9.79 5.66
N SER A 90 -11.94 11.08 5.51
CA SER A 90 -12.29 11.84 4.30
C SER A 90 -11.42 11.51 3.08
N LEU A 91 -10.32 10.78 3.27
CA LEU A 91 -9.39 10.37 2.20
C LEU A 91 -9.77 8.96 1.71
N PRO A 92 -10.35 8.82 0.49
CA PRO A 92 -10.78 7.51 -0.01
C PRO A 92 -9.64 6.50 -0.18
N SER A 93 -8.40 6.98 -0.27
CA SER A 93 -7.20 6.15 -0.31
C SER A 93 -7.02 5.29 0.94
N THR A 94 -7.53 5.72 2.10
CA THR A 94 -7.48 4.91 3.33
C THR A 94 -8.33 3.66 3.18
N ALA A 95 -9.60 3.82 2.79
CA ALA A 95 -10.54 2.73 2.54
C ALA A 95 -10.07 1.80 1.39
N PHE A 96 -9.44 2.37 0.35
CA PHE A 96 -8.83 1.61 -0.73
C PHE A 96 -7.73 0.65 -0.24
N LEU A 97 -6.99 1.05 0.79
CA LEU A 97 -5.85 0.31 1.33
C LEU A 97 -6.21 -0.71 2.41
N LEU A 98 -7.50 -0.94 2.71
CA LEU A 98 -7.89 -2.02 3.61
C LEU A 98 -7.40 -3.39 3.09
N PRO A 99 -7.09 -4.36 3.95
CA PRO A 99 -6.65 -5.70 3.52
C PRO A 99 -7.62 -6.37 2.53
N ASP A 100 -7.08 -7.02 1.48
CA ASP A 100 -7.90 -7.70 0.48
C ASP A 100 -8.37 -9.08 1.01
N PRO A 101 -9.69 -9.37 1.06
CA PRO A 101 -10.20 -10.64 1.58
C PRO A 101 -9.71 -11.89 0.82
N ARG A 102 -9.18 -11.74 -0.40
CA ARG A 102 -8.56 -12.87 -1.14
C ARG A 102 -7.23 -13.32 -0.52
N LEU A 103 -6.64 -12.52 0.37
CA LEU A 103 -5.36 -12.79 1.01
C LEU A 103 -5.47 -13.07 2.52
N TRP A 104 -6.56 -12.64 3.16
CA TRP A 104 -6.83 -12.88 4.58
C TRP A 104 -8.08 -13.75 4.72
N PRO A 105 -7.96 -15.00 5.21
CA PRO A 105 -9.10 -15.88 5.31
C PRO A 105 -10.12 -15.38 6.36
N PRO A 106 -11.40 -15.77 6.26
CA PRO A 106 -12.44 -15.36 7.22
C PRO A 106 -12.12 -15.75 8.68
N SER A 107 -11.34 -16.81 8.88
CA SER A 107 -10.94 -17.30 10.20
C SER A 107 -9.84 -16.47 10.88
N GLU A 108 -9.25 -15.49 10.19
CA GLU A 108 -8.13 -14.69 10.69
C GLU A 108 -8.60 -13.28 11.07
N PRO A 109 -8.86 -13.00 12.37
CA PRO A 109 -9.32 -11.69 12.80
C PRO A 109 -8.18 -10.66 12.73
N LEU A 110 -8.45 -9.51 12.12
CA LEU A 110 -7.52 -8.37 12.07
C LEU A 110 -7.74 -7.40 13.23
N ILE A 111 -8.99 -7.31 13.68
CA ILE A 111 -9.42 -6.53 14.83
C ILE A 111 -10.05 -7.47 15.83
N ILE A 112 -9.55 -7.42 17.06
CA ILE A 112 -10.04 -8.21 18.18
C ILE A 112 -10.60 -7.22 19.19
N THR A 113 -11.86 -7.37 19.54
CA THR A 113 -12.52 -6.59 20.60
C THR A 113 -13.10 -7.54 21.64
N PRO A 114 -13.56 -7.05 22.80
CA PRO A 114 -14.12 -7.95 23.82
C PRO A 114 -15.40 -8.68 23.39
N THR A 115 -16.16 -8.11 22.44
CA THR A 115 -17.47 -8.63 22.03
C THR A 115 -17.51 -9.17 20.60
N VAL A 116 -16.74 -8.57 19.69
CA VAL A 116 -16.76 -8.89 18.26
C VAL A 116 -15.34 -8.88 17.68
N ASN A 117 -15.01 -9.88 16.89
CA ASN A 117 -13.80 -9.89 16.08
C ASN A 117 -14.15 -9.59 14.63
N TYR A 118 -13.28 -8.85 13.94
CA TYR A 118 -13.47 -8.49 12.52
C TYR A 118 -12.30 -9.02 11.69
N SER A 119 -12.63 -9.81 10.67
CA SER A 119 -11.72 -10.25 9.61
C SER A 119 -11.78 -9.29 8.41
N ALA A 120 -11.00 -9.57 7.38
CA ALA A 120 -11.09 -8.86 6.10
C ALA A 120 -12.43 -9.07 5.35
N HIS A 121 -13.28 -9.98 5.83
CA HIS A 121 -14.59 -10.26 5.26
C HIS A 121 -15.74 -9.51 5.98
N ASP A 122 -15.47 -8.85 7.10
CA ASP A 122 -16.49 -8.25 7.98
C ASP A 122 -16.59 -6.72 7.80
N TYR A 123 -16.14 -6.17 6.67
CA TYR A 123 -16.01 -4.71 6.51
C TYR A 123 -17.33 -3.95 6.62
N GLU A 124 -18.44 -4.49 6.13
CA GLU A 124 -19.74 -3.83 6.27
C GLU A 124 -20.12 -3.66 7.76
N LYS A 125 -20.00 -4.75 8.53
CA LYS A 125 -20.25 -4.74 9.97
C LYS A 125 -19.28 -3.82 10.70
N PHE A 126 -17.98 -3.91 10.38
CA PHE A 126 -16.95 -3.04 10.94
C PHE A 126 -17.27 -1.56 10.76
N PHE A 127 -17.60 -1.13 9.53
CA PHE A 127 -17.92 0.28 9.25
C PHE A 127 -19.21 0.74 9.92
N GLN A 128 -20.20 -0.14 10.09
CA GLN A 128 -21.39 0.14 10.89
C GLN A 128 -21.04 0.35 12.37
N ASP A 129 -20.27 -0.56 12.97
CA ASP A 129 -19.94 -0.54 14.40
C ASP A 129 -19.04 0.64 14.80
N ILE A 130 -18.23 1.18 13.87
CA ILE A 130 -17.43 2.39 14.11
C ILE A 130 -18.17 3.70 13.76
N ASN A 131 -19.48 3.62 13.51
CA ASN A 131 -20.35 4.71 13.10
C ASN A 131 -19.82 5.47 11.86
N PHE A 132 -19.40 4.73 10.83
CA PHE A 132 -18.86 5.27 9.59
C PHE A 132 -19.27 4.44 8.36
N ALA A 133 -20.57 4.18 8.22
CA ALA A 133 -21.11 3.37 7.11
C ALA A 133 -20.70 3.87 5.71
N VAL A 134 -20.51 5.18 5.54
CA VAL A 134 -20.00 5.78 4.28
C VAL A 134 -18.62 5.22 3.90
N GLY A 135 -17.79 4.84 4.88
CA GLY A 135 -16.49 4.22 4.63
C GLY A 135 -16.57 2.88 3.91
N TYR A 136 -17.64 2.10 4.12
CA TYR A 136 -17.86 0.85 3.39
C TYR A 136 -18.12 1.11 1.90
N GLU A 137 -18.95 2.11 1.59
CA GLU A 137 -19.21 2.50 0.21
C GLU A 137 -17.96 3.09 -0.47
N LEU A 138 -17.16 3.88 0.25
CA LEU A 138 -15.86 4.35 -0.24
C LEU A 138 -14.92 3.17 -0.54
N MET A 139 -14.83 2.19 0.35
CA MET A 139 -14.03 0.98 0.14
C MET A 139 -14.49 0.23 -1.11
N ARG A 140 -15.79 -0.07 -1.22
CA ARG A 140 -16.36 -0.79 -2.38
C ARG A 140 -16.08 -0.07 -3.70
N ASN A 141 -16.24 1.25 -3.73
CA ASN A 141 -16.05 2.06 -4.94
C ASN A 141 -14.57 2.18 -5.33
N THR A 142 -13.66 2.21 -4.36
CA THR A 142 -12.22 2.37 -4.62
C THR A 142 -11.52 1.04 -4.89
N LYS A 143 -11.91 -0.05 -4.22
CA LYS A 143 -11.30 -1.39 -4.39
C LYS A 143 -11.40 -1.93 -5.81
N SER A 144 -12.47 -1.61 -6.53
CA SER A 144 -12.65 -2.02 -7.92
C SER A 144 -11.76 -1.25 -8.92
N SER A 145 -11.12 -0.17 -8.49
CA SER A 145 -10.34 0.71 -9.38
C SER A 145 -9.00 0.08 -9.82
N VAL A 146 -8.41 -0.77 -8.98
CA VAL A 146 -7.12 -1.44 -9.24
C VAL A 146 -7.10 -2.78 -8.53
N ASP A 147 -6.77 -3.84 -9.26
CA ASP A 147 -6.50 -5.16 -8.68
C ASP A 147 -4.99 -5.38 -8.54
N GLY A 148 -4.47 -5.24 -7.33
CA GLY A 148 -3.04 -5.45 -7.03
C GLY A 148 -2.58 -6.91 -7.08
N LEU A 149 -3.50 -7.88 -7.24
CA LEU A 149 -3.14 -9.28 -7.43
C LEU A 149 -2.82 -9.58 -8.91
N ILE A 150 -3.26 -8.73 -9.84
CA ILE A 150 -3.11 -8.95 -11.27
C ILE A 150 -1.88 -8.21 -11.80
N SER A 151 -1.01 -8.93 -12.50
CA SER A 151 0.15 -8.34 -13.18
C SER A 151 -0.29 -7.39 -14.29
N PRO A 152 0.34 -6.21 -14.45
CA PRO A 152 0.10 -5.38 -15.62
C PRO A 152 0.61 -6.07 -16.89
N THR A 153 -0.15 -5.94 -17.99
CA THR A 153 0.26 -6.42 -19.31
C THR A 153 1.10 -5.35 -20.04
N GLY A 154 1.82 -5.75 -21.09
CA GLY A 154 2.56 -4.82 -21.96
C GLY A 154 3.77 -4.13 -21.32
N VAL A 155 4.21 -4.55 -20.14
CA VAL A 155 5.43 -4.06 -19.47
C VAL A 155 6.48 -5.16 -19.46
N ASN A 156 7.65 -4.91 -20.06
CA ASN A 156 8.67 -5.94 -20.27
C ASN A 156 9.41 -6.33 -18.99
N GLU A 157 9.66 -5.37 -18.10
CA GLU A 157 10.38 -5.60 -16.86
C GLU A 157 9.59 -5.06 -15.67
N ILE A 158 9.34 -5.93 -14.70
CA ILE A 158 8.68 -5.56 -13.44
C ILE A 158 9.59 -5.91 -12.28
N TYR A 159 9.80 -4.97 -11.38
CA TYR A 159 10.58 -5.14 -10.16
C TYR A 159 9.65 -4.96 -8.95
N CYS A 160 9.61 -5.99 -8.12
CA CYS A 160 8.86 -6.07 -6.88
C CYS A 160 9.85 -5.81 -5.73
N ILE A 161 9.93 -4.58 -5.25
CA ILE A 161 10.98 -4.14 -4.32
C ILE A 161 10.33 -3.75 -2.99
N HIS A 162 10.79 -4.31 -1.87
CA HIS A 162 10.26 -3.92 -0.56
C HIS A 162 11.24 -4.22 0.58
N GLY A 163 10.98 -3.61 1.74
CA GLY A 163 11.64 -3.94 3.00
C GLY A 163 11.11 -5.22 3.64
N SER A 164 11.83 -5.71 4.65
CA SER A 164 11.42 -6.85 5.47
C SER A 164 11.99 -6.74 6.88
N ASN A 165 11.54 -7.64 7.75
CA ASN A 165 12.02 -7.85 9.12
C ASN A 165 11.88 -6.63 10.03
N LEU A 166 10.88 -5.79 9.78
CA LEU A 166 10.46 -4.71 10.67
C LEU A 166 9.12 -5.03 11.32
N PRO A 167 8.97 -4.77 12.64
CA PRO A 167 7.70 -4.93 13.34
C PRO A 167 6.58 -4.14 12.65
N THR A 168 5.61 -4.84 12.11
CA THR A 168 4.52 -4.24 11.31
C THR A 168 3.18 -4.69 11.85
N THR A 169 2.24 -3.77 12.06
CA THR A 169 0.93 -4.11 12.63
C THR A 169 0.25 -5.23 11.84
N TYR A 170 -0.10 -6.32 12.53
CA TYR A 170 -0.76 -7.48 11.95
C TYR A 170 -2.12 -7.75 12.61
N HIS A 171 -2.22 -7.59 13.93
CA HIS A 171 -3.50 -7.56 14.64
C HIS A 171 -3.64 -6.30 15.49
N MET A 172 -4.88 -5.88 15.73
CA MET A 172 -5.23 -4.81 16.65
C MET A 172 -6.16 -5.34 17.73
N ILE A 173 -5.74 -5.23 19.00
CA ILE A 173 -6.51 -5.71 20.14
C ILE A 173 -7.04 -4.51 20.93
N TYR A 174 -8.36 -4.41 21.02
CA TYR A 174 -9.08 -3.44 21.85
C TYR A 174 -9.47 -4.11 23.16
N SER A 175 -9.34 -3.36 24.26
CA SER A 175 -9.64 -3.87 25.59
C SER A 175 -11.04 -3.43 26.02
N GLU A 176 -11.54 -4.02 27.10
CA GLU A 176 -12.76 -3.53 27.75
C GLU A 176 -12.63 -2.05 28.13
N PRO A 177 -13.69 -1.24 27.93
CA PRO A 177 -13.72 0.12 28.40
C PRO A 177 -13.63 0.15 29.93
N THR A 178 -12.96 1.17 30.45
CA THR A 178 -12.91 1.45 31.88
C THR A 178 -13.23 2.92 32.10
N PHE A 179 -13.33 3.34 33.37
CA PHE A 179 -13.51 4.76 33.69
C PHE A 179 -12.43 5.68 33.06
N TYR A 180 -11.22 5.17 32.84
CA TYR A 180 -10.09 5.94 32.29
C TYR A 180 -9.74 5.60 30.83
N ARG A 181 -10.49 4.68 30.19
CA ARG A 181 -10.18 4.18 28.85
C ARG A 181 -11.47 4.03 28.04
N SER A 182 -11.56 4.77 26.94
CA SER A 182 -12.62 4.60 25.94
C SER A 182 -12.63 3.18 25.37
N GLY A 183 -13.80 2.70 24.96
CA GLY A 183 -13.93 1.43 24.25
C GLY A 183 -13.59 1.56 22.76
N PHE A 184 -13.67 0.44 22.03
CA PHE A 184 -13.65 0.46 20.58
C PHE A 184 -14.77 1.36 20.02
N PRO A 185 -14.49 2.21 19.01
CA PRO A 185 -13.23 2.40 18.27
C PRO A 185 -12.36 3.56 18.78
N ASP A 186 -12.76 4.25 19.85
CA ASP A 186 -12.14 5.49 20.35
C ASP A 186 -10.93 5.26 21.28
N GLN A 187 -10.49 4.02 21.39
CA GLN A 187 -9.28 3.61 22.11
C GLN A 187 -8.07 3.55 21.18
N TYR A 188 -6.85 3.79 21.67
CA TYR A 188 -5.66 3.29 21.00
C TYR A 188 -5.53 1.77 21.24
N PRO A 189 -5.52 0.92 20.20
CA PRO A 189 -5.43 -0.52 20.37
C PRO A 189 -4.00 -0.96 20.73
N THR A 190 -3.90 -2.16 21.31
CA THR A 190 -2.62 -2.86 21.36
C THR A 190 -2.31 -3.40 19.96
N LEU A 191 -1.17 -3.03 19.39
CA LEU A 191 -0.74 -3.47 18.07
C LEU A 191 0.13 -4.72 18.21
N VAL A 192 -0.31 -5.83 17.65
CA VAL A 192 0.48 -7.07 17.58
C VAL A 192 1.27 -7.05 16.27
N PRO A 193 2.61 -7.03 16.32
CA PRO A 193 3.42 -6.96 15.12
C PRO A 193 3.57 -8.33 14.44
N GLY A 194 3.62 -8.33 13.12
CA GLY A 194 4.15 -9.37 12.26
C GLY A 194 5.30 -8.83 11.41
N ASN A 195 5.71 -9.60 10.40
CA ASN A 195 6.79 -9.20 9.50
C ASN A 195 6.30 -8.20 8.44
N GLY A 196 7.11 -7.19 8.14
CA GLY A 196 6.85 -6.22 7.08
C GLY A 196 7.94 -5.15 7.01
N ASP A 197 7.58 -3.98 6.50
CA ASP A 197 8.47 -2.82 6.37
C ASP A 197 8.17 -1.69 7.39
N GLY A 198 7.39 -1.99 8.43
CA GLY A 198 6.92 -1.05 9.46
C GLY A 198 5.55 -0.44 9.16
N THR A 199 5.05 -0.55 7.92
CA THR A 199 3.72 -0.05 7.52
C THR A 199 2.88 -1.09 6.80
N VAL A 200 3.47 -1.89 5.91
CA VAL A 200 2.79 -2.88 5.09
C VAL A 200 3.31 -4.27 5.43
N HIS A 201 2.39 -5.19 5.69
CA HIS A 201 2.74 -6.56 6.04
C HIS A 201 3.31 -7.31 4.83
N MET A 202 4.24 -8.24 5.05
CA MET A 202 4.91 -9.02 3.98
C MET A 202 3.92 -9.68 3.02
N ARG A 203 2.81 -10.20 3.55
CA ARG A 203 1.72 -10.81 2.77
C ARG A 203 1.22 -9.94 1.61
N SER A 204 1.23 -8.62 1.80
CA SER A 204 0.82 -7.63 0.80
C SER A 204 1.99 -7.18 -0.08
N LEU A 205 3.16 -6.93 0.55
CA LEU A 205 4.37 -6.48 -0.14
C LEU A 205 4.88 -7.47 -1.19
N GLU A 206 4.76 -8.76 -0.90
CA GLU A 206 5.33 -9.83 -1.73
C GLU A 206 4.44 -10.26 -2.90
N LEU A 207 3.22 -9.72 -3.05
CA LEU A 207 2.27 -10.25 -4.05
C LEU A 207 2.82 -10.22 -5.47
N CYS A 208 3.57 -9.17 -5.81
CA CYS A 208 4.14 -9.04 -7.13
C CYS A 208 5.19 -10.11 -7.45
N ARG A 209 5.69 -10.90 -6.48
CA ARG A 209 6.55 -12.06 -6.77
C ARG A 209 5.84 -13.16 -7.54
N PHE A 210 4.51 -13.18 -7.50
CA PHE A 210 3.68 -14.14 -8.24
C PHE A 210 3.35 -13.66 -9.65
N TRP A 211 3.69 -12.41 -10.01
CA TRP A 211 3.52 -11.92 -11.36
C TRP A 211 4.57 -12.55 -12.29
N ALA A 212 4.14 -12.94 -13.49
CA ALA A 212 5.01 -13.62 -14.45
C ALA A 212 6.21 -12.74 -14.82
N GLY A 213 7.43 -13.26 -14.59
CA GLY A 213 8.68 -12.57 -14.93
C GLY A 213 9.05 -11.41 -14.00
N ALA A 214 8.31 -11.17 -12.92
CA ALA A 214 8.65 -10.13 -11.96
C ALA A 214 9.92 -10.48 -11.18
N LYS A 215 10.84 -9.52 -11.08
CA LYS A 215 12.08 -9.61 -10.30
C LYS A 215 11.76 -9.21 -8.87
N HIS A 216 11.84 -10.17 -7.95
CA HIS A 216 11.61 -9.93 -6.52
C HIS A 216 12.90 -9.51 -5.82
N VAL A 217 12.90 -8.35 -5.18
CA VAL A 217 14.05 -7.75 -4.49
C VAL A 217 13.65 -7.36 -3.07
N VAL A 218 14.27 -7.99 -2.09
CA VAL A 218 14.05 -7.68 -0.68
C VAL A 218 15.22 -6.85 -0.15
N LEU A 219 14.93 -5.64 0.30
CA LEU A 219 15.89 -4.75 0.95
C LEU A 219 15.73 -4.90 2.45
N ASP A 220 16.34 -5.95 3.01
CA ASP A 220 16.14 -6.30 4.41
C ASP A 220 16.41 -5.12 5.36
N GLY A 221 15.52 -4.92 6.33
CA GLY A 221 15.54 -3.81 7.28
C GLY A 221 15.20 -2.43 6.72
N ALA A 222 14.88 -2.30 5.42
CA ALA A 222 14.46 -1.01 4.85
C ALA A 222 13.05 -0.64 5.36
N GLU A 223 12.94 0.50 6.03
CA GLU A 223 11.67 1.03 6.53
C GLU A 223 10.83 1.64 5.38
N HIS A 224 9.51 1.48 5.47
CA HIS A 224 8.55 1.87 4.43
C HIS A 224 8.76 3.25 3.83
N LEU A 225 9.02 4.26 4.64
CA LEU A 225 9.26 5.64 4.20
C LEU A 225 10.73 5.88 3.86
N GLN A 226 11.66 5.25 4.58
CA GLN A 226 13.10 5.43 4.36
C GLN A 226 13.65 4.68 3.13
N ILE A 227 12.94 3.66 2.62
CA ILE A 227 13.39 2.83 1.49
C ILE A 227 13.75 3.65 0.25
N VAL A 228 13.08 4.79 0.02
CA VAL A 228 13.35 5.67 -1.13
C VAL A 228 14.74 6.32 -1.08
N GLY A 229 15.32 6.43 0.11
CA GLY A 229 16.69 6.89 0.35
C GLY A 229 17.68 5.75 0.60
N ASP A 230 17.26 4.49 0.53
CA ASP A 230 18.13 3.34 0.76
C ASP A 230 19.19 3.26 -0.35
N PRO A 231 20.50 3.25 -0.03
CA PRO A 231 21.56 3.16 -1.03
C PRO A 231 21.41 1.96 -1.98
N ARG A 232 20.91 0.83 -1.47
CA ARG A 232 20.69 -0.39 -2.26
C ARG A 232 19.60 -0.18 -3.31
N LEU A 233 18.53 0.55 -2.97
CA LEU A 233 17.49 0.92 -3.93
C LEU A 233 18.06 1.88 -4.98
N ILE A 234 18.80 2.90 -4.55
CA ILE A 234 19.39 3.90 -5.45
C ILE A 234 20.33 3.23 -6.46
N ASP A 235 21.18 2.32 -6.00
CA ASP A 235 22.11 1.58 -6.87
C ASP A 235 21.37 0.64 -7.83
N LEU A 236 20.32 -0.04 -7.37
CA LEU A 236 19.46 -0.82 -8.24
C LEU A 236 18.80 0.03 -9.32
N VAL A 237 18.25 1.20 -8.96
CA VAL A 237 17.64 2.13 -9.92
C VAL A 237 18.68 2.61 -10.94
N ARG A 238 19.90 2.96 -10.51
CA ARG A 238 21.02 3.36 -11.39
C ARG A 238 21.36 2.27 -12.40
N GLN A 239 21.46 1.02 -11.94
CA GLN A 239 21.70 -0.13 -12.81
C GLN A 239 20.57 -0.31 -13.84
N ILE A 240 19.31 -0.24 -13.40
CA ILE A 240 18.14 -0.39 -14.28
C ILE A 240 18.08 0.72 -15.33
N ILE A 241 18.36 1.98 -14.98
CA ILE A 241 18.37 3.08 -15.95
C ILE A 241 19.62 3.08 -16.83
N GLY A 242 20.65 2.31 -16.49
CA GLY A 242 21.93 2.26 -17.20
C GLY A 242 22.79 3.51 -17.00
N ALA A 243 22.66 4.17 -15.85
CA ALA A 243 23.53 5.27 -15.48
C ALA A 243 24.92 4.70 -15.16
N ARG A 244 25.95 5.13 -15.90
CA ARG A 244 27.34 4.76 -15.59
C ARG A 244 27.71 5.39 -14.25
N SER A 245 28.35 4.64 -13.35
CA SER A 245 29.06 5.23 -12.22
C SER A 245 30.16 6.11 -12.80
N HIS A 246 30.09 7.41 -12.52
CA HIS A 246 31.27 8.25 -12.64
C HIS A 246 32.08 8.00 -11.36
N ASP A 247 33.15 7.20 -11.51
CA ASP A 247 34.24 7.14 -10.54
C ASP A 247 34.96 8.51 -10.49
#